data_AF-A0A9E5PHM2-F1
#
_entry.id   AF-A0A9E5PHM2-F1
#
_cell.length_a   1.000
_cell.length_b   1.000
_cell.length_c   1.000
_cell.angle_alpha   90.00
_cell.angle_beta   90.00
_cell.angle_gamma   90.00
#
_symmetry.space_group_name_H-M   'P 1'
#
loop_
_entity.id
_entity.type
_entity.pdbx_description
1 polymer ?
#
loop_
_entity_poly.entity_id
_entity_poly.type
_entity_poly.pdbx_seq_one_letter_code
_entity_poly.pdbx_strand_id
1 'polypeptide(L)' 'MKCRECQLEMNHHADKPVDPASAEEARGVDPALGAIVEAVHCCPECGSTESERIAPGLATHG' A
#
# COMPACT_ATOMS: atom_id res chain seq x y z
N MET A 1 -9.74 2.40 2.71
CA MET A 1 -9.24 2.41 4.11
C MET A 1 -9.88 3.56 4.88
N LYS A 2 -10.16 3.44 6.19
CA LYS A 2 -10.74 4.54 6.99
C LYS A 2 -9.72 5.15 7.97
N CYS A 3 -9.72 6.48 8.07
CA CYS A 3 -8.86 7.22 9.00
C CYS A 3 -9.26 6.94 10.45
N ARG A 4 -8.31 6.57 11.31
CA ARG A 4 -8.60 6.30 12.73
C ARG A 4 -9.00 7.55 13.51
N GLU A 5 -8.49 8.72 13.11
CA GLU A 5 -8.79 10.00 13.74
C GLU A 5 -10.15 10.55 13.26
N CYS A 6 -10.30 10.71 11.93
CA CYS A 6 -11.47 11.39 11.35
C CYS A 6 -12.62 10.45 10.99
N GLN A 7 -12.39 9.14 10.97
CA GLN A 7 -13.35 8.10 10.54
C GLN A 7 -13.86 8.23 9.08
N LEU A 8 -13.24 9.11 8.30
CA LEU A 8 -13.50 9.31 6.87
C LEU A 8 -12.78 8.26 6.02
N GLU A 9 -13.30 8.03 4.81
CA GLU A 9 -12.60 7.22 3.81
C GLU A 9 -11.32 7.95 3.36
N MET A 10 -10.22 7.22 3.34
CA MET A 10 -8.91 7.72 2.94
C MET A 10 -8.71 7.54 1.45
N ASN A 11 -8.13 8.54 0.81
CA ASN A 11 -7.82 8.50 -0.61
C ASN A 11 -6.66 7.54 -0.86
N HIS A 12 -6.80 6.69 -1.88
CA HIS A 12 -5.66 5.96 -2.41
C HIS A 12 -4.71 6.96 -3.09
N HIS A 13 -3.54 7.18 -2.49
CA HIS A 13 -2.64 8.25 -2.88
C HIS A 13 -1.57 7.77 -3.86
N ALA A 14 -0.96 6.61 -3.58
CA ALA A 14 0.09 6.05 -4.40
C ALA A 14 0.28 4.55 -4.13
N ASP A 15 0.71 3.83 -5.16
CA ASP A 15 1.34 2.53 -5.02
C ASP A 15 2.86 2.71 -5.04
N LYS A 16 3.57 2.15 -4.06
CA LYS A 16 5.03 2.18 -4.02
C LYS A 16 5.62 0.76 -4.02
N PRO A 17 6.64 0.48 -4.84
CA PRO A 17 7.43 -0.74 -4.70
C PRO A 17 8.31 -0.64 -3.46
N VAL A 18 8.46 -1.77 -2.76
CA VAL A 18 9.25 -1.89 -1.55
C VAL A 18 9.97 -3.24 -1.52
N ASP A 19 11.23 -3.21 -1.13
CA ASP A 19 12.04 -4.41 -0.98
C ASP A 19 11.54 -5.24 0.21
N PRO A 20 11.47 -6.58 0.06
CA PRO A 20 11.15 -7.46 1.18
C PRO A 20 12.27 -7.37 2.24
N ALA A 21 11.89 -7.17 3.51
CA ALA A 21 12.83 -7.15 4.63
C ALA A 21 12.97 -8.52 5.31
N SER A 22 12.18 -9.52 4.92
CA SER A 22 12.22 -10.88 5.45
C SER A 22 11.92 -11.95 4.40
N ALA A 23 12.26 -13.20 4.70
CA ALA A 23 11.97 -14.34 3.84
C ALA A 23 10.45 -14.63 3.73
N GLU A 24 9.66 -14.21 4.72
CA GLU A 24 8.21 -14.30 4.66
C GLU A 24 7.65 -13.26 3.68
N GLU A 25 8.10 -12.01 3.81
CA GLU A 25 7.74 -10.92 2.89
C GLU A 25 8.18 -11.21 1.44
N ALA A 26 9.34 -11.86 1.26
CA ALA A 26 9.81 -12.26 -0.07
C ALA A 26 8.82 -13.15 -0.83
N ARG A 27 7.91 -13.85 -0.14
CA ARG A 27 6.85 -14.67 -0.77
C ARG A 27 5.74 -13.83 -1.39
N GLY A 28 5.60 -12.57 -0.97
CA GLY A 28 4.62 -11.61 -1.46
C GLY A 28 5.16 -10.67 -2.54
N VAL A 29 6.39 -10.90 -3.02
CA VAL A 29 6.96 -10.12 -4.12
C VAL A 29 6.14 -10.34 -5.40
N ASP A 30 5.76 -9.25 -6.04
CA ASP A 30 5.18 -9.32 -7.38
C ASP A 30 6.28 -9.68 -8.38
N PRO A 31 6.17 -10.80 -9.11
CA PRO A 31 7.23 -11.25 -10.01
C PRO A 31 7.43 -10.33 -11.22
N ALA A 32 6.45 -9.50 -11.59
CA ALA A 32 6.59 -8.54 -12.68
C ALA A 32 7.38 -7.30 -12.25
N LEU A 33 7.27 -6.89 -10.99
CA LEU A 33 7.97 -5.73 -10.45
C LEU A 33 9.28 -6.07 -9.75
N GLY A 34 9.41 -7.31 -9.27
CA GLY A 34 10.53 -7.72 -8.41
C GLY A 34 10.49 -7.10 -7.02
N ALA A 35 9.36 -6.51 -6.61
CA ALA A 35 9.16 -5.86 -5.33
C ALA A 35 7.78 -6.21 -4.74
N ILE A 36 7.58 -5.95 -3.45
CA ILE A 36 6.25 -5.92 -2.85
C ILE A 36 5.62 -4.56 -3.18
N VAL A 37 4.30 -4.50 -3.34
CA VAL A 37 3.59 -3.23 -3.50
C VAL A 37 2.92 -2.83 -2.19
N GLU A 38 3.14 -1.58 -1.79
CA GLU A 38 2.38 -0.92 -0.73
C GLU A 38 1.46 0.16 -1.31
N ALA A 39 0.16 0.04 -1.04
CA ALA A 39 -0.78 1.12 -1.22
C ALA A 39 -0.63 2.11 -0.07
N VAL A 40 -0.44 3.38 -0.39
CA VAL A 40 -0.42 4.50 0.56
C VAL A 40 -1.76 5.20 0.50
N HIS A 41 -2.42 5.31 1.66
CA HIS A 41 -3.68 6.01 1.80
C HIS A 41 -3.51 7.27 2.64
N CYS A 42 -4.14 8.37 2.24
CA CYS A 42 -4.09 9.63 2.97
C CYS A 42 -5.49 10.15 3.31
N CYS A 43 -5.70 10.57 4.56
CA CYS A 43 -6.95 11.19 4.99
C CYS A 43 -7.07 12.59 4.35
N PRO A 44 -8.15 12.88 3.61
CA PRO A 44 -8.31 14.18 2.95
C PRO A 44 -8.54 15.34 3.91
N GLU A 45 -8.86 15.07 5.18
CA GLU A 45 -9.15 16.10 6.18
C GLU A 45 -7.92 16.41 7.04
N CYS A 46 -7.35 15.41 7.72
CA CYS A 46 -6.24 15.63 8.66
C CYS A 46 -4.85 15.31 8.10
N GLY A 47 -4.75 14.72 6.90
CA GLY A 47 -3.48 14.34 6.28
C GLY A 47 -2.81 13.09 6.88
N SER A 48 -3.45 12.41 7.84
CA SER A 48 -2.92 11.15 8.37
C SER A 48 -2.74 10.12 7.24
N THR A 49 -1.61 9.44 7.25
CA THR A 49 -1.19 8.51 6.20
C THR A 49 -1.02 7.12 6.78
N GLU A 50 -1.56 6.13 6.09
CA GLU A 50 -1.46 4.72 6.43
C GLU A 50 -1.05 3.95 5.17
N SER A 51 -0.52 2.73 5.33
CA SER A 51 -0.12 1.89 4.21
C SER A 51 -0.53 0.45 4.41
N GLU A 52 -0.86 -0.23 3.31
CA GLU A 52 -1.16 -1.66 3.32
C GLU A 52 -0.41 -2.40 2.21
N ARG A 53 0.02 -3.64 2.52
CA ARG A 53 0.65 -4.54 1.55
C ARG A 53 -0.43 -5.06 0.61
N ILE A 54 -0.22 -4.91 -0.69
CA ILE A 54 -1.14 -5.41 -1.71
C ILE A 54 -0.66 -6.78 -2.17
N ALA A 55 -1.60 -7.70 -2.37
CA ALA A 55 -1.29 -8.99 -2.96
C ALA A 55 -0.76 -8.83 -4.41
N PRO A 56 0.16 -9.70 -4.85
CA PRO A 56 0.64 -9.71 -6.23
C PRO A 56 -0.51 -9.70 -7.25
N GLY A 57 -0.41 -8.87 -8.29
CA GLY A 57 -1.42 -8.76 -9.35
C GLY A 57 -2.69 -7.95 -9.04
N LEU A 58 -2.85 -7.41 -7.82
CA LEU A 58 -3.93 -6.45 -7.50
C LEU A 58 -3.51 -4.98 -7.60
N ALA A 59 -2.20 -4.72 -7.73
CA ALA A 59 -1.69 -3.37 -7.92
C ALA A 59 -2.14 -2.85 -9.29
N THR A 60 -2.97 -1.82 -9.29
CA THR A 60 -3.41 -1.16 -10.53
C THR A 60 -2.30 -0.27 -11.05
N HIS A 61 -1.42 -0.83 -11.88
CA HIS A 61 -0.49 -0.04 -12.68
C HIS A 61 -1.27 0.58 -13.84
N GLY A 62 -1.67 1.85 -13.66
CA GLY A 62 -2.18 2.70 -14.75
C GLY A 62 -1.06 3.19 -15.66
#